data_AF-A0A800ASK6-F1
#
_entry.id   AF-A0A800ASK6-F1
#
_cell.length_a   1.000
_cell.length_b   1.000
_cell.length_c   1.000
_cell.angle_alpha   90.00
_cell.angle_beta   90.00
_cell.angle_gamma   90.00
#
_symmetry.space_group_name_H-M   'P 1'
#
loop_
_entity.id
_entity.type
_entity.pdbx_description
1 polymer ?
#
loop_
_entity_poly.entity_id
_entity_poly.type
_entity_poly.pdbx_seq_one_letter_code
_entity_poly.pdbx_strand_id
1 'polypeptide(L)' 'AGAKGVSLKAGDWVKKVAPIVSGGGGGRPDFAQAGGKDPSKIEDAKKEALEFVKRAFS' A
#
# COMPACT_ATOMS: atom_id res chain seq x y z
N ALA A 1 -9.91 -0.98 15.57
CA ALA A 1 -10.03 -1.61 14.24
C ALA A 1 -8.74 -1.34 13.47
N GLY A 2 -8.16 -2.37 12.85
CA GLY A 2 -6.84 -2.37 12.21
C GLY A 2 -6.14 -3.73 12.43
N ALA A 3 -5.20 -4.09 11.55
CA ALA A 3 -4.47 -5.35 11.68
C ALA A 3 -3.53 -5.32 12.90
N LYS A 4 -3.52 -6.38 13.72
CA LYS A 4 -2.70 -6.49 14.93
C LYS A 4 -1.74 -7.67 14.82
N GLY A 5 -0.57 -7.56 15.46
CA GLY A 5 0.44 -8.63 15.47
C GLY A 5 1.17 -8.83 14.13
N VAL A 6 1.05 -7.88 13.20
CA VAL A 6 1.70 -7.93 11.89
C VAL A 6 2.95 -7.06 11.93
N SER A 7 4.09 -7.60 11.51
CA SER A 7 5.37 -6.87 11.46
C SER A 7 5.40 -5.79 10.36
N LEU A 8 4.65 -6.01 9.28
CA LEU A 8 4.48 -5.07 8.18
C LEU A 8 3.56 -3.92 8.58
N LYS A 9 4.06 -2.68 8.46
CA LYS A 9 3.27 -1.46 8.70
C LYS A 9 2.44 -1.10 7.48
N ALA A 10 1.13 -0.92 7.67
CA ALA A 10 0.20 -0.53 6.59
C ALA A 10 0.62 0.78 5.89
N GLY A 11 1.18 1.73 6.63
CA GLY A 11 1.69 2.99 6.10
C GLY A 11 2.81 2.82 5.07
N ASP A 12 3.72 1.87 5.30
CA ASP A 12 4.84 1.62 4.38
C ASP A 12 4.35 0.95 3.09
N TRP A 13 3.33 0.09 3.22
CA TRP A 13 2.68 -0.54 2.08
C TRP A 13 2.02 0.49 1.15
N VAL A 14 1.19 1.39 1.67
CA VAL A 14 0.51 2.39 0.83
C VAL A 14 1.49 3.44 0.28
N LYS A 15 2.56 3.78 1.00
CA LYS A 15 3.61 4.70 0.49
C LYS A 15 4.37 4.12 -0.70
N LYS A 16 4.53 2.79 -0.76
CA LYS A 16 5.14 2.12 -1.91
C LYS A 16 4.23 2.12 -3.13
N VAL A 17 2.92 1.92 -2.91
CA VAL A 17 1.94 1.70 -3.99
C VAL A 17 1.37 3.02 -4.54
N ALA A 18 1.09 4.01 -3.70
CA ALA A 18 0.42 5.25 -4.09
C ALA A 18 1.11 6.04 -5.23
N PRO A 19 2.46 6.12 -5.31
CA PRO A 19 3.12 6.83 -6.41
C PRO A 19 2.82 6.27 -7.81
N ILE A 20 2.49 4.99 -7.93
CA ILE A 20 2.17 4.33 -9.22
C ILE A 20 0.97 4.99 -9.89
N VAL A 21 -0.02 5.41 -9.10
CA VAL A 21 -1.22 6.11 -9.58
C VAL A 21 -1.09 7.64 -9.48
N SER A 22 0.14 8.17 -9.49
CA SER A 22 0.41 9.60 -9.26
C SER A 22 -0.25 10.12 -7.97
N GLY A 23 -0.09 9.35 -6.90
CA GLY A 23 -0.84 9.49 -5.66
C GLY A 23 0.01 9.58 -4.40
N GLY A 24 -0.67 9.74 -3.28
CA GLY A 24 -0.10 9.79 -1.94
C GLY A 24 -1.03 9.15 -0.92
N GLY A 25 -0.53 8.97 0.30
CA GLY A 25 -1.30 8.34 1.36
C GLY A 25 -0.54 8.18 2.66
N GLY A 26 -1.22 7.64 3.65
CA GLY A 26 -0.69 7.45 4.98
C GLY A 26 -1.71 6.84 5.93
N GLY A 27 -1.29 6.71 7.18
CA GLY A 27 -2.11 6.15 8.24
C GLY A 27 -1.26 5.62 9.37
N ARG A 28 -1.91 4.85 10.24
CA ARG A 28 -1.29 4.18 11.37
C ARG A 28 -0.62 2.86 10.94
N PRO A 29 0.23 2.25 11.78
CA PRO A 29 0.83 0.96 11.47
C PRO A 29 -0.18 -0.15 11.18
N ASP A 30 -1.36 -0.10 11.80
CA ASP A 30 -2.44 -1.09 11.69
C ASP A 30 -3.44 -0.79 10.58
N PHE A 31 -3.43 0.42 10.01
CA PHE A 31 -4.38 0.87 9.00
C PHE A 31 -3.86 2.08 8.22
N ALA A 32 -3.89 2.03 6.90
CA ALA A 32 -3.52 3.15 6.04
C ALA A 32 -4.37 3.21 4.77
N GLN A 33 -4.45 4.40 4.19
CA GLN A 33 -5.19 4.65 2.95
C GLN A 33 -4.35 5.53 2.01
N ALA A 34 -4.55 5.32 0.70
CA ALA A 34 -3.96 6.14 -0.36
C ALA A 34 -4.95 6.39 -1.49
N GLY A 35 -4.65 7.38 -2.31
CA GLY A 35 -5.35 7.69 -3.55
C GLY A 35 -4.41 8.37 -4.54
N GLY A 36 -4.83 8.52 -5.80
CA GLY A 36 -4.01 9.12 -6.85
C GLY A 36 -4.80 9.68 -8.02
N LYS A 37 -4.11 10.42 -8.88
CA LYS A 37 -4.69 11.16 -10.02
C LYS A 37 -4.73 10.35 -11.31
N ASP A 38 -3.98 9.26 -11.41
CA ASP A 38 -3.89 8.42 -12.60
C ASP A 38 -4.61 7.08 -12.38
N PRO A 39 -5.92 6.98 -12.70
CA PRO A 39 -6.65 5.73 -12.57
C PRO A 39 -6.23 4.66 -13.59
N SER A 40 -5.53 5.04 -14.68
CA SER A 40 -5.10 4.07 -15.70
C SER A 40 -4.06 3.08 -15.18
N LYS A 41 -3.37 3.45 -14.09
CA LYS A 41 -2.32 2.65 -13.43
C LYS A 41 -2.81 1.80 -12.27
N ILE A 42 -4.13 1.68 -12.07
CA ILE A 42 -4.69 0.96 -10.92
C ILE A 42 -4.32 -0.53 -10.91
N GLU A 43 -4.23 -1.17 -12.07
CA GLU A 43 -3.84 -2.58 -12.17
C GLU A 43 -2.36 -2.79 -11.84
N ASP A 44 -1.48 -1.87 -12.25
CA ASP A 44 -0.07 -1.89 -11.88
C ASP A 44 0.10 -1.70 -10.36
N ALA A 45 -0.67 -0.79 -9.76
CA ALA A 45 -0.68 -0.57 -8.32
C ALA A 45 -1.16 -1.80 -7.53
N LYS A 46 -2.19 -2.51 -8.00
CA LYS A 46 -2.66 -3.77 -7.39
C LYS A 46 -1.59 -4.86 -7.44
N LYS A 47 -0.88 -4.99 -8.56
CA LYS A 47 0.21 -5.96 -8.72
C LYS A 47 1.35 -5.66 -7.73
N GLU A 48 1.85 -4.44 -7.70
CA GLU A 48 2.91 -4.05 -6.74
C GLU A 48 2.45 -4.22 -5.29
N ALA A 49 1.19 -3.91 -4.98
CA ALA A 49 0.65 -4.10 -3.63
C ALA A 49 0.73 -5.57 -3.19
N LEU A 50 0.33 -6.49 -4.07
CA LEU A 50 0.39 -7.93 -3.80
C LEU A 50 1.84 -8.42 -3.67
N GLU A 51 2.73 -7.99 -4.57
CA GLU A 51 4.14 -8.38 -4.53
C GLU A 51 4.85 -7.86 -3.27
N PHE A 52 4.59 -6.62 -2.86
CA PHE A 52 5.18 -6.04 -1.66
C PHE A 52 4.84 -6.85 -0.41
N VAL A 53 3.58 -7.25 -0.24
CA VAL A 53 3.15 -8.10 0.88
C VAL A 53 3.83 -9.47 0.80
N LYS A 54 3.88 -10.11 -0.37
CA LYS A 54 4.57 -11.40 -0.52
C LYS A 54 6.05 -11.31 -0.11
N ARG A 55 6.75 -10.25 -0.55
CA ARG A 55 8.15 -9.99 -0.18
C ARG A 55 8.32 -9.76 1.33
N ALA A 56 7.33 -9.17 2.00
CA ALA A 56 7.39 -8.91 3.44
C ALA A 56 7.19 -10.16 4.32
N PHE A 57 6.67 -11.26 3.76
CA PHE A 57 6.42 -12.51 4.47
C PHE A 57 7.17 -13.71 3.88
N SER A 58 8.08 -13.48 2.93
CA SER A 58 9.03 -14.48 2.43
C SER A 58 10.32 -14.42 3.25
#